data_AF-A0A849T2T6-F1
#
_entry.id   AF-A0A849T2T6-F1
#
_cell.length_a   1.000
_cell.length_b   1.000
_cell.length_c   1.000
_cell.angle_alpha   90.00
_cell.angle_beta   90.00
_cell.angle_gamma   90.00
#
_symmetry.space_group_name_H-M   'P 1'
#
loop_
_entity.id
_entity.type
_entity.pdbx_description
1 polymer ?
#
loop_
_entity_poly.entity_id
_entity_poly.type
_entity_poly.pdbx_seq_one_letter_code
_entity_poly.pdbx_strand_id
1 'polypeptide(L)'
;MKDSVSEKVKELKASFADKSPKQMRTIRNNLNNRIKSFEDEMKFGKTLPKVSASHMFFELELKELKEIFDFAMKKIKADEKVK
;
A
#
# COMPACT_ATOMS: atom_id res chain seq x y z
N MET A 1 -16.90 17.25 4.14
CA MET A 1 -16.71 16.75 2.76
C MET A 1 -16.50 15.25 2.87
N LYS A 2 -17.34 14.43 2.22
CA LYS A 2 -17.26 12.96 2.31
C LYS A 2 -15.90 12.52 1.75
N ASP A 3 -15.12 11.79 2.55
CA ASP A 3 -13.88 11.13 2.13
C ASP A 3 -14.19 10.20 0.94
N SER A 4 -14.03 10.73 -0.27
CA SER A 4 -14.03 9.93 -1.49
C SER A 4 -12.79 9.06 -1.45
N VAL A 5 -12.90 7.83 -0.91
CA VAL A 5 -11.87 6.82 -1.09
C VAL A 5 -11.67 6.68 -2.60
N SER A 6 -10.46 7.01 -3.07
CA SER A 6 -10.05 6.93 -4.47
C SER A 6 -10.45 5.58 -5.05
N GLU A 7 -11.07 5.57 -6.23
CA GLU A 7 -11.50 4.32 -6.89
C GLU A 7 -10.33 3.34 -7.04
N LYS A 8 -9.12 3.86 -7.27
CA LYS A 8 -7.88 3.09 -7.32
C LYS A 8 -7.59 2.35 -6.01
N VAL A 9 -7.85 2.95 -4.86
CA VAL A 9 -7.70 2.30 -3.54
C VAL A 9 -8.69 1.16 -3.38
N LYS A 10 -9.94 1.34 -3.84
CA LYS A 10 -10.97 0.30 -3.77
C LYS A 10 -10.63 -0.89 -4.66
N GLU A 11 -10.27 -0.64 -5.91
CA GLU A 11 -9.84 -1.67 -6.87
C GLU A 11 -8.64 -2.46 -6.34
N LEU A 12 -7.66 -1.74 -5.78
CA LEU A 12 -6.47 -2.39 -5.26
C LEU A 12 -6.77 -3.28 -4.05
N LYS A 13 -7.59 -2.80 -3.11
CA LYS A 13 -8.04 -3.61 -1.97
C LYS A 13 -8.83 -4.85 -2.41
N ALA A 14 -9.70 -4.72 -3.40
CA ALA A 14 -10.43 -5.85 -3.97
C ALA A 14 -9.46 -6.89 -4.54
N SER A 15 -8.42 -6.44 -5.27
CA SER A 15 -7.42 -7.34 -5.86
C SER A 15 -6.62 -8.16 -4.83
N PHE A 16 -6.63 -7.77 -3.55
CA PHE A 16 -5.94 -8.51 -2.48
C PHE A 16 -6.69 -9.76 -2.06
N ALA A 17 -8.00 -9.88 -2.36
CA ALA A 17 -8.79 -11.08 -2.05
C ALA A 17 -8.11 -12.35 -2.61
N ASP A 18 -7.63 -12.27 -3.86
CA ASP A 18 -7.08 -13.40 -4.62
C ASP A 18 -5.56 -13.58 -4.46
N LYS A 19 -4.90 -12.79 -3.61
CA LYS A 19 -3.44 -12.90 -3.42
C LYS A 19 -3.10 -13.94 -2.38
N SER A 20 -2.11 -14.77 -2.70
CA SER A 20 -1.51 -15.71 -1.75
C SER A 20 -0.82 -14.99 -0.58
N PRO A 21 -0.61 -15.65 0.57
CA PRO A 21 0.12 -15.06 1.70
C PRO A 21 1.52 -14.55 1.34
N LYS A 22 2.23 -15.24 0.43
CA LYS A 22 3.55 -14.81 -0.05
C LYS A 22 3.45 -13.49 -0.82
N GLN A 23 2.48 -13.38 -1.73
CA GLN A 23 2.22 -12.14 -2.48
C GLN A 23 1.82 -10.99 -1.55
N MET A 24 0.97 -11.25 -0.54
CA MET A 24 0.59 -10.25 0.44
C MET A 24 1.78 -9.71 1.25
N ARG A 25 2.72 -10.56 1.66
CA ARG A 25 3.96 -10.12 2.33
C ARG A 25 4.83 -9.24 1.42
N THR A 26 4.92 -9.58 0.13
CA THR A 26 5.61 -8.74 -0.86
C THR A 26 4.94 -7.38 -1.04
N ILE A 27 3.60 -7.36 -1.17
CA ILE A 27 2.82 -6.12 -1.28
C ILE A 27 3.04 -5.23 -0.06
N ARG A 28 2.96 -5.80 1.16
CA ARG A 28 3.27 -5.10 2.41
C ARG A 28 4.67 -4.49 2.41
N ASN A 29 5.68 -5.23 1.97
CA ASN A 29 7.06 -4.71 1.88
C ASN A 29 7.17 -3.52 0.94
N ASN A 30 6.56 -3.63 -0.24
CA ASN A 30 6.57 -2.55 -1.22
C ASN A 30 5.83 -1.31 -0.68
N LEU A 31 4.70 -1.49 0.02
CA LEU A 31 3.99 -0.41 0.70
C LEU A 31 4.85 0.27 1.76
N ASN A 32 5.48 -0.53 2.64
CA ASN A 32 6.34 0.01 3.70
C ASN A 32 7.52 0.81 3.13
N ASN A 33 8.17 0.31 2.08
CA ASN A 33 9.25 1.01 1.40
C ASN A 33 8.78 2.32 0.78
N ARG A 34 7.60 2.32 0.14
CA ARG A 34 7.03 3.52 -0.46
C ARG A 34 6.66 4.56 0.60
N ILE A 35 5.96 4.16 1.66
CA ILE A 35 5.59 5.01 2.79
C ILE A 35 6.84 5.62 3.43
N LYS A 36 7.87 4.80 3.70
CA LYS A 36 9.14 5.28 4.25
C LYS A 36 9.79 6.31 3.33
N SER A 37 9.70 6.15 2.01
CA SER A 37 10.26 7.12 1.06
C SER A 37 9.56 8.47 1.14
N PHE A 38 8.23 8.50 1.33
CA PHE A 38 7.49 9.75 1.59
C PHE A 38 7.86 10.38 2.94
N GLU A 39 8.00 9.55 3.99
CA GLU A 39 8.41 10.06 5.30
C GLU A 39 9.83 10.61 5.29
N ASP A 40 10.73 9.98 4.54
CA ASP A 40 12.10 10.45 4.35
C ASP A 40 12.15 11.77 3.56
N GLU A 41 11.29 11.95 2.57
CA GLU A 41 11.12 13.22 1.86
C GLU A 41 10.64 14.33 2.81
N MET A 42 9.61 14.05 3.60
CA MET A 42 9.04 15.03 4.55
C MET A 42 10.00 15.38 5.69
N LYS A 43 10.76 14.41 6.21
CA LYS A 43 11.63 14.60 7.38
C LYS A 43 13.03 15.11 7.02
N PHE A 44 13.57 14.64 5.90
CA PHE A 44 14.97 14.86 5.55
C PHE A 44 15.14 15.60 4.21
N GLY A 45 14.06 15.98 3.53
CA GLY A 45 14.12 16.65 2.22
C GLY A 45 14.69 15.76 1.12
N LYS A 46 14.69 14.44 1.29
CA LYS A 46 15.17 13.51 0.25
C LYS A 46 14.19 13.46 -0.90
N THR A 47 14.70 13.39 -2.13
CA THR A 47 13.84 13.22 -3.31
C THR A 47 13.09 11.89 -3.25
N LEU A 48 11.75 11.95 -3.33
CA LEU A 48 10.93 10.75 -3.45
C LEU A 48 11.27 9.98 -4.73
N PRO A 49 11.62 8.68 -4.64
CA PRO A 49 11.91 7.87 -5.82
C PRO A 49 10.72 7.86 -6.77
N LYS A 50 10.97 8.02 -8.08
CA LYS A 50 9.91 7.87 -9.08
C LYS A 50 9.52 6.40 -9.20
N VAL A 51 8.22 6.13 -9.28
CA VAL A 51 7.68 4.80 -9.56
C VAL A 51 7.24 4.76 -11.01
N SER A 52 7.47 3.62 -11.68
CA SER A 52 6.95 3.39 -13.04
C SER A 52 5.43 3.47 -13.07
N ALA A 53 4.86 3.90 -14.20
CA ALA A 53 3.41 3.88 -14.46
C ALA A 53 2.80 2.47 -14.33
N SER A 54 3.60 1.42 -14.58
CA SER A 54 3.20 0.03 -14.40
C SER A 54 3.20 -0.44 -12.94
N HIS A 55 3.72 0.35 -12.01
CA HIS A 55 3.77 -0.01 -10.61
C HIS A 55 2.38 0.13 -9.98
N MET A 56 1.96 -0.85 -9.19
CA MET A 56 0.65 -0.86 -8.50
C MET A 56 0.39 0.31 -7.53
N PHE A 57 1.41 1.13 -7.25
CA PHE A 57 1.34 2.30 -6.35
C PHE A 57 1.68 3.60 -7.06
N PHE A 58 1.71 3.58 -8.40
CA PHE A 58 1.89 4.77 -9.19
C PHE A 58 0.80 5.78 -8.84
N GLU A 59 1.15 7.06 -8.72
CA GLU A 59 0.22 8.17 -8.39
C GLU A 59 -0.58 8.00 -7.09
N LEU A 60 -0.20 7.08 -6.18
CA LEU A 60 -0.83 7.01 -4.87
C LEU A 60 -0.16 7.97 -3.88
N GLU A 61 -0.98 8.67 -3.13
CA GLU A 61 -0.58 9.56 -2.06
C GLU A 61 -0.27 8.82 -0.75
N LEU A 62 0.44 9.48 0.16
CA LEU A 62 0.80 8.90 1.45
C LEU A 62 -0.41 8.41 2.26
N LYS A 63 -1.53 9.16 2.25
CA LYS A 63 -2.77 8.77 2.96
C LYS A 63 -3.33 7.46 2.39
N GLU A 64 -3.39 7.35 1.07
CA GLU A 64 -3.88 6.16 0.36
C GLU A 64 -2.98 4.95 0.62
N LEU A 65 -1.66 5.13 0.56
CA LEU A 65 -0.69 4.07 0.83
C LEU A 65 -0.81 3.53 2.26
N LYS A 66 -0.98 4.40 3.26
CA LYS A 66 -1.19 4.00 4.65
C LYS A 66 -2.50 3.23 4.81
N GLU A 67 -3.57 3.67 4.16
CA GLU A 67 -4.85 2.98 4.17
C GLU A 67 -4.78 1.57 3.56
N ILE A 68 -4.06 1.42 2.44
CA ILE A 68 -3.82 0.13 1.79
C ILE A 68 -2.93 -0.76 2.67
N PHE A 69 -1.90 -0.19 3.31
CA PHE A 69 -1.00 -0.92 4.20
C PHE A 69 -1.74 -1.52 5.39
N ASP A 70 -2.60 -0.75 6.05
CA ASP A 70 -3.40 -1.23 7.18
C ASP A 70 -4.33 -2.37 6.75
N PHE A 71 -4.94 -2.25 5.58
CA PHE A 71 -5.78 -3.31 5.01
C PHE A 71 -4.97 -4.58 4.71
N ALA A 72 -3.80 -4.45 4.08
CA ALA A 72 -2.90 -5.58 3.80
C ALA A 72 -2.45 -6.28 5.09
N MET A 73 -2.10 -5.52 6.12
CA MET A 73 -1.70 -6.06 7.43
C MET A 73 -2.83 -6.81 8.12
N LYS A 74 -4.06 -6.30 8.06
CA LYS A 74 -5.24 -7.00 8.60
C LYS A 74 -5.47 -8.34 7.89
N LYS A 75 -5.37 -8.37 6.56
CA LYS A 75 -5.50 -9.61 5.77
C LYS A 75 -4.41 -10.62 6.12
N ILE A 76 -3.14 -10.20 6.18
CA ILE A 76 -2.02 -11.09 6.55
C ILE A 76 -2.26 -11.72 7.93
N LYS A 77 -2.67 -10.91 8.91
CA LYS A 77 -2.98 -11.41 10.27
C LYS A 77 -4.17 -12.38 10.28
N ALA A 78 -5.18 -12.16 9.44
CA ALA A 78 -6.31 -13.08 9.33
C ALA A 78 -5.85 -14.42 8.74
N ASP A 79 -5.07 -14.41 7.65
CA ASP A 79 -4.53 -15.61 7.01
C ASP A 79 -3.62 -16.41 7.96
N GLU A 80 -2.89 -15.74 8.86
CA GLU A 80 -2.04 -16.40 9.86
C GLU A 80 -2.83 -17.05 11.02
N LYS A 81 -4.04 -16.58 11.31
CA LYS A 81 -4.91 -17.17 12.35
C LYS A 81 -5.74 -18.36 11.88
N VAL A 82 -5.90 -18.52 10.56
CA VAL A 82 -6.68 -19.59 9.93
C VAL A 82 -5.82 -20.84 9.69
N LYS A 83 -4.49 -20.73 9.83
CA LYS A 83 -3.55 -21.85 9.80
C LYS A 83 -3.32 -22.42 11.19
#